data_AF-A0A3N9ND57-F1
#
_entry.id   AF-A0A3N9ND57-F1
#
_cell.length_a   1.000
_cell.length_b   1.000
_cell.length_c   1.000
_cell.angle_alpha   90.00
_cell.angle_beta   90.00
_cell.angle_gamma   90.00
#
_symmetry.space_group_name_H-M   'P 1'
#
loop_
_entity.id
_entity.type
_entity.pdbx_description
1 polymer ?
#
loop_
_entity_poly.entity_id
_entity_poly.type
_entity_poly.pdbx_seq_one_letter_code
_entity_poly.pdbx_strand_id
1 'polypeptide(L)'
;MNWYLYLILAYLFVLMGFNFYRSFKVKTQDEMMVAGRSLSVRVMVFTLICTWIGSGTFIAGAEYAAKAGWSSLWLPAGAWVGIIIIYFLAEKIRTFGKYTIGDILEVRYGKFARLFGALALIVSFTAIVSYQFRAGGYILNV
;
A
#
# COMPACT_ATOMS: atom_id res chain seq x y z
N MET A 1 -0.18 28.91 11.68
CA MET A 1 -1.19 27.84 11.59
C MET A 1 -1.91 27.76 10.24
N ASN A 2 -2.55 28.81 9.74
CA ASN A 2 -3.53 28.69 8.63
C ASN A 2 -2.95 28.25 7.26
N TRP A 3 -1.77 28.71 6.85
CA TRP A 3 -1.27 28.47 5.49
C TRP A 3 -1.00 26.97 5.19
N TYR A 4 -0.48 26.24 6.17
CA TYR A 4 -0.16 24.81 6.06
C TYR A 4 -1.42 23.96 5.88
N LEU A 5 -2.47 24.29 6.64
CA LEU A 5 -3.76 23.61 6.54
C LEU A 5 -4.41 23.85 5.18
N TYR A 6 -4.33 25.07 4.65
CA TYR A 6 -4.79 25.36 3.29
C TYR A 6 -4.04 24.56 2.22
N LEU A 7 -2.72 24.38 2.35
CA LEU A 7 -1.95 23.53 1.44
C LEU A 7 -2.39 22.07 1.49
N ILE A 8 -2.56 21.50 2.69
CA ILE A 8 -3.05 20.12 2.84
C ILE A 8 -4.41 19.97 2.20
N LEU A 9 -5.35 20.86 2.51
CA LEU A 9 -6.69 20.81 1.95
C LEU A 9 -6.66 20.93 0.43
N ALA A 10 -5.89 21.87 -0.11
CA ALA A 10 -5.73 22.03 -1.56
C ALA A 10 -5.19 20.75 -2.21
N TYR A 11 -4.17 20.13 -1.63
CA TYR A 11 -3.63 18.85 -2.09
C TYR A 11 -4.68 17.73 -2.08
N LEU A 12 -5.44 17.60 -0.99
CA LEU A 12 -6.50 16.60 -0.87
C LEU A 12 -7.62 16.84 -1.90
N PHE A 13 -8.03 18.09 -2.12
CA PHE A 13 -9.05 18.43 -3.12
C PHE A 13 -8.57 18.17 -4.55
N VAL A 14 -7.32 18.49 -4.88
CA VAL A 14 -6.75 18.18 -6.20
C VAL A 14 -6.73 16.68 -6.44
N LEU A 15 -6.27 15.89 -5.46
CA LEU A 15 -6.29 14.44 -5.56
C LEU A 15 -7.71 13.88 -5.66
N MET A 16 -8.64 14.37 -4.84
CA MET A 16 -10.03 13.94 -4.87
C MET A 16 -10.67 14.24 -6.22
N GLY A 17 -10.50 15.45 -6.76
CA GLY A 17 -11.00 15.85 -8.06
C GLY A 17 -10.41 15.01 -9.20
N PHE A 18 -9.11 14.75 -9.16
CA PHE A 18 -8.45 13.89 -10.15
C PHE A 18 -8.99 12.45 -10.11
N ASN A 19 -9.11 11.85 -8.92
CA ASN A 19 -9.65 10.50 -8.75
C ASN A 19 -11.12 10.41 -9.16
N PHE A 20 -11.93 11.42 -8.81
CA PHE A 20 -13.33 11.49 -9.20
C PHE A 20 -13.49 11.62 -10.72
N TYR A 21 -12.70 12.46 -11.37
CA TYR A 21 -12.68 12.53 -12.83
C TYR A 21 -12.28 11.20 -13.48
N ARG A 22 -11.29 10.51 -12.89
CA ARG A 22 -10.84 9.19 -13.38
C ARG A 22 -11.87 8.09 -13.15
N SER A 23 -12.68 8.16 -12.09
CA SER A 23 -13.68 7.14 -11.77
C SER A 23 -14.71 6.98 -12.90
N PHE A 24 -15.07 8.07 -13.59
CA PHE A 24 -15.97 8.02 -14.75
C PHE A 24 -15.41 7.24 -15.94
N LYS A 25 -14.07 7.13 -16.04
CA LYS A 25 -13.39 6.40 -17.13
C LYS A 25 -13.22 4.91 -16.85
N VAL A 26 -13.32 4.47 -15.60
CA VAL A 26 -13.20 3.06 -15.23
C VAL A 26 -14.57 2.40 -15.40
N LYS A 27 -14.67 1.42 -16.30
CA LYS A 27 -15.93 0.74 -16.61
C LYS A 27 -15.91 -0.74 -16.24
N THR A 28 -14.73 -1.33 -16.13
CA THR A 28 -14.58 -2.77 -15.89
C THR A 28 -13.76 -3.07 -14.64
N GLN A 29 -13.93 -4.28 -14.12
CA GLN A 29 -13.14 -4.77 -12.98
C GLN A 29 -11.65 -4.89 -13.33
N ASP A 30 -11.31 -5.27 -14.57
CA ASP A 30 -9.92 -5.33 -15.05
C ASP A 30 -9.26 -3.93 -15.05
N GLU A 31 -10.00 -2.90 -15.47
CA GLU A 31 -9.52 -1.51 -15.40
C GLU A 31 -9.37 -1.02 -13.96
N MET A 32 -10.28 -1.43 -13.06
CA MET A 32 -10.22 -1.03 -11.64
C MET A 32 -9.09 -1.73 -10.88
N MET A 33 -8.96 -3.05 -11.06
CA MET A 33 -8.06 -3.88 -10.23
C MET A 33 -6.63 -3.91 -10.77
N VAL A 34 -6.45 -3.88 -12.10
CA VAL A 34 -5.12 -4.04 -12.73
C VAL A 34 -4.82 -2.98 -13.79
N ALA A 35 -5.64 -1.93 -13.90
CA ALA A 35 -5.50 -0.87 -14.92
C ALA A 35 -5.38 -1.44 -16.34
N GLY A 36 -6.10 -2.54 -16.62
CA GLY A 36 -6.04 -3.24 -17.91
C GLY A 36 -4.65 -3.78 -18.27
N ARG A 37 -3.75 -3.95 -17.28
CA ARG A 37 -2.35 -4.39 -17.46
C ARG A 37 -1.54 -3.49 -18.41
N SER A 38 -1.95 -2.24 -18.55
CA SER A 38 -1.34 -1.25 -19.46
C SER A 38 -0.22 -0.41 -18.83
N LEU A 39 -0.01 -0.55 -17.50
CA LEU A 39 0.95 0.26 -16.77
C LEU A 39 2.39 -0.12 -17.12
N SER A 40 3.20 0.89 -17.40
CA SER A 40 4.64 0.69 -17.58
C SER A 40 5.32 0.24 -16.29
N VAL A 41 6.43 -0.48 -16.41
CA VAL A 41 7.23 -0.96 -15.27
C VAL A 41 7.62 0.17 -14.33
N ARG A 42 8.00 1.34 -14.89
CA ARG A 42 8.36 2.52 -14.10
C ARG A 42 7.22 2.96 -13.18
N VAL A 43 6.00 3.05 -13.70
CA VAL A 43 4.83 3.43 -12.91
C VAL A 43 4.55 2.40 -11.82
N MET A 44 4.64 1.10 -12.13
CA MET A 44 4.44 0.04 -11.15
C MET A 44 5.44 0.10 -9.99
N VAL A 45 6.72 0.34 -10.28
CA VAL A 45 7.77 0.49 -9.25
C VAL A 45 7.46 1.69 -8.35
N PHE A 46 7.11 2.85 -8.91
CA PHE A 46 6.74 4.01 -8.11
C PHE A 46 5.51 3.75 -7.23
N THR A 47 4.48 3.08 -7.77
CA THR A 47 3.30 2.74 -6.96
C THR A 47 3.66 1.82 -5.80
N LEU A 48 4.55 0.84 -6.01
CA LEU A 48 5.01 -0.06 -4.95
C LEU A 48 5.75 0.70 -3.85
N ILE A 49 6.66 1.60 -4.23
CA ILE A 49 7.39 2.45 -3.28
C ILE A 49 6.41 3.34 -2.51
N CYS A 50 5.46 4.00 -3.20
CA CYS A 50 4.46 4.85 -2.56
C CYS A 50 3.55 4.07 -1.59
N THR A 51 3.19 2.82 -1.89
CA THR A 51 2.42 1.96 -0.97
C THR A 51 3.23 1.56 0.26
N TRP A 52 4.55 1.38 0.10
CA TRP A 52 5.42 0.97 1.19
C TRP A 52 5.77 2.10 2.15
N ILE A 53 5.88 3.33 1.64
CA ILE A 53 6.21 4.50 2.45
C ILE A 53 4.95 5.01 3.17
N GLY A 54 4.89 4.78 4.49
CA GLY A 54 3.83 5.26 5.38
C GLY A 54 4.35 6.03 6.58
N SER A 55 3.47 6.33 7.53
CA SER A 55 3.84 7.02 8.77
C SER A 55 4.72 6.16 9.68
N GLY A 56 4.63 4.84 9.59
CA GLY A 56 5.56 3.92 10.27
C GLY A 56 7.00 4.10 9.75
N THR A 57 7.18 4.23 8.44
CA THR A 57 8.51 4.45 7.84
C THR A 57 9.02 5.86 8.12
N PHE A 58 8.16 6.88 8.01
CA PHE A 58 8.56 8.28 8.21
C PHE A 58 8.78 8.67 9.66
N ILE A 59 7.81 8.39 10.54
CA ILE A 59 7.85 8.82 11.94
C ILE A 59 8.68 7.84 12.75
N ALA A 60 8.28 6.56 12.80
CA ALA A 60 8.99 5.59 13.61
C ALA A 60 10.38 5.29 13.02
N GLY A 61 10.51 5.15 11.70
CA GLY A 61 11.81 4.94 11.06
C GLY A 61 12.81 6.07 11.32
N ALA A 62 12.38 7.34 11.26
CA ALA A 62 13.24 8.47 11.58
C ALA A 62 13.63 8.51 13.05
N GLU A 63 12.69 8.24 13.96
CA GLU A 63 12.96 8.18 15.40
C GLU A 63 13.98 7.08 15.75
N TYR A 64 13.81 5.88 15.17
CA TYR A 64 14.74 4.77 15.35
C TYR A 64 16.11 5.06 14.73
N ALA A 65 16.16 5.70 13.56
CA ALA A 65 17.42 6.11 12.94
C ALA A 65 18.16 7.16 13.78
N ALA A 66 17.44 8.12 14.38
CA ALA A 66 18.04 9.10 15.27
C ALA A 66 18.65 8.46 16.53
N LYS A 67 17.99 7.43 17.10
CA LYS A 67 18.45 6.75 18.32
C LYS A 67 19.52 5.69 18.07
N ALA A 68 19.39 4.93 16.99
CA ALA A 68 20.18 3.71 16.74
C ALA A 68 21.13 3.84 15.54
N GLY A 69 21.11 4.97 14.83
CA GLY A 69 21.93 5.22 13.65
C GLY A 69 21.65 4.22 12.53
N TRP A 70 22.72 3.72 11.92
CA TRP A 70 22.66 2.74 10.82
C TRP A 70 22.04 1.39 11.20
N SER A 71 22.05 1.02 12.49
CA SER A 71 21.44 -0.23 12.94
C SER A 71 19.91 -0.24 12.76
N SER A 72 19.28 0.93 12.63
CA SER A 72 17.86 1.07 12.33
C SER A 72 17.44 0.44 10.99
N LEU A 73 18.39 0.24 10.06
CA LEU A 73 18.17 -0.47 8.80
C LEU A 73 17.74 -1.94 8.98
N TRP A 74 17.89 -2.50 10.18
CA TRP A 74 17.34 -3.81 10.48
C TRP A 74 15.81 -3.85 10.47
N LEU A 75 15.16 -2.71 10.77
CA LEU A 75 13.70 -2.58 10.75
C LEU A 75 13.10 -2.88 9.36
N PRO A 76 13.62 -2.34 8.25
CA PRO A 76 13.18 -2.72 6.90
C PRO A 76 13.86 -3.97 6.31
N ALA A 77 14.88 -4.56 6.96
CA ALA A 77 15.66 -5.65 6.38
C ALA A 77 14.82 -6.87 5.98
N GLY A 78 13.82 -7.24 6.80
CA GLY A 78 12.89 -8.31 6.47
C GLY A 78 12.08 -8.04 5.19
N ALA A 79 11.75 -6.78 4.92
CA ALA A 79 11.05 -6.39 3.70
C ALA A 79 11.93 -6.54 2.46
N TRP A 80 13.23 -6.21 2.54
CA TRP A 80 14.18 -6.40 1.44
C TRP A 80 14.31 -7.87 1.06
N VAL A 81 14.46 -8.74 2.07
CA VAL A 81 14.49 -10.20 1.87
C VAL A 81 13.17 -10.68 1.27
N GLY A 82 12.04 -10.18 1.77
CA GLY A 82 10.71 -10.49 1.23
C GLY A 82 10.57 -10.12 -0.25
N ILE A 83 11.05 -8.95 -0.68
CA ILE A 83 11.04 -8.51 -2.07
C ILE A 83 11.88 -9.44 -2.95
N ILE A 84 13.07 -9.85 -2.49
CA ILE A 84 13.93 -10.79 -3.22
C ILE A 84 13.22 -12.13 -3.40
N ILE A 85 12.59 -12.66 -2.34
CA ILE A 85 11.84 -13.92 -2.42
C ILE A 85 10.65 -13.77 -3.39
N ILE A 86 9.87 -12.69 -3.26
CA ILE A 86 8.72 -12.43 -4.12
C ILE A 86 9.15 -12.29 -5.57
N TYR A 87 10.31 -11.70 -5.86
CA TYR A 87 10.83 -11.58 -7.23
C TYR A 87 10.94 -12.96 -7.92
N PHE A 88 11.48 -13.97 -7.23
CA PHE A 88 11.56 -15.33 -7.77
C PHE A 88 10.19 -16.02 -7.87
N LEU A 89 9.24 -15.67 -6.99
CA LEU A 89 7.89 -16.24 -7.01
C LEU A 89 6.95 -15.50 -7.97
N ALA A 90 7.29 -14.28 -8.39
CA ALA A 90 6.39 -13.38 -9.12
C ALA A 90 5.94 -13.98 -10.44
N GLU A 91 6.83 -14.64 -11.18
CA GLU A 91 6.49 -15.32 -12.43
C GLU A 91 5.44 -16.41 -12.22
N LYS A 92 5.64 -17.25 -11.19
CA LYS A 92 4.69 -18.30 -10.81
C LYS A 92 3.37 -17.75 -10.29
N ILE A 93 3.37 -16.61 -9.61
CA ILE A 93 2.14 -15.98 -9.12
C ILE A 93 1.32 -15.42 -10.29
N ARG A 94 1.98 -14.86 -11.32
CA ARG A 94 1.32 -14.26 -12.48
C ARG A 94 0.57 -15.27 -13.35
N THR A 95 0.95 -16.55 -13.34
CA THR A 95 0.24 -17.60 -14.11
C THR A 95 -1.16 -17.90 -13.58
N PHE A 96 -1.47 -17.58 -12.32
CA PHE A 96 -2.80 -17.81 -11.75
C PHE A 96 -3.87 -16.87 -12.34
N GLY A 97 -3.47 -15.73 -12.93
CA GLY A 97 -4.39 -14.81 -13.61
C GLY A 97 -5.52 -14.24 -12.73
N LYS A 98 -5.39 -14.33 -11.41
CA LYS A 98 -6.40 -13.84 -10.45
C LYS A 98 -6.10 -12.41 -10.00
N TYR A 99 -7.14 -11.75 -9.47
CA TYR A 99 -7.08 -10.36 -9.02
C TYR A 99 -6.53 -10.21 -7.61
N THR A 100 -6.77 -11.18 -6.73
CA THR A 100 -6.41 -11.08 -5.32
C THR A 100 -5.64 -12.31 -4.84
N ILE A 101 -4.87 -12.13 -3.76
CA ILE A 101 -4.20 -13.25 -3.07
C ILE A 101 -5.24 -14.24 -2.53
N GLY A 102 -6.40 -13.76 -2.07
CA GLY A 102 -7.49 -14.60 -1.59
C GLY A 102 -8.04 -15.55 -2.67
N ASP A 103 -8.12 -15.10 -3.92
CA ASP A 103 -8.52 -15.96 -5.05
C ASP A 103 -7.47 -17.05 -5.33
N ILE A 104 -6.19 -16.72 -5.18
CA ILE A 104 -5.09 -17.71 -5.33
C ILE A 104 -5.18 -18.75 -4.21
N LEU A 105 -5.48 -18.33 -2.97
CA LEU A 105 -5.70 -19.23 -1.84
C LEU A 105 -6.91 -20.12 -2.07
N GLU A 106 -8.01 -19.60 -2.63
CA GLU A 106 -9.19 -20.41 -2.96
C GLU A 106 -8.87 -21.52 -3.95
N VAL A 107 -8.15 -21.20 -5.03
CA VAL A 107 -7.79 -22.17 -6.07
C VAL A 107 -6.91 -23.29 -5.50
N ARG A 108 -6.02 -22.98 -4.55
CA ARG A 108 -5.07 -23.96 -4.01
C ARG A 108 -5.58 -24.73 -2.79
N TYR A 109 -6.38 -24.09 -1.94
CA TYR A 109 -6.75 -24.61 -0.61
C TYR A 109 -8.27 -24.55 -0.32
N GLY A 110 -9.08 -24.07 -1.26
CA GLY A 110 -10.52 -23.99 -1.15
C GLY A 110 -11.04 -22.73 -0.46
N LYS A 111 -12.38 -22.63 -0.37
CA LYS A 111 -13.10 -21.43 0.07
C LYS A 111 -12.78 -21.00 1.51
N PHE A 112 -12.46 -21.96 2.37
CA PHE A 112 -12.12 -21.67 3.77
C PHE A 112 -10.83 -20.86 3.87
N ALA A 113 -9.79 -21.21 3.10
CA ALA A 113 -8.54 -20.45 3.06
C ALA A 113 -8.74 -19.00 2.56
N ARG A 114 -9.66 -18.77 1.62
CA ARG A 114 -10.04 -17.43 1.18
C ARG A 114 -10.67 -16.61 2.31
N LEU A 115 -11.56 -17.21 3.08
CA LEU A 115 -12.20 -16.55 4.22
C LEU A 115 -11.18 -16.14 5.28
N PHE A 116 -10.27 -17.06 5.64
CA PHE A 116 -9.18 -16.75 6.57
C PHE A 116 -8.27 -15.63 6.05
N GLY A 117 -7.89 -15.68 4.77
CA GLY A 117 -7.10 -14.63 4.14
C GLY A 117 -7.81 -13.28 4.17
N ALA A 118 -9.11 -13.24 3.88
CA ALA A 118 -9.91 -12.02 3.93
C ALA A 118 -9.99 -11.44 5.35
N LEU A 119 -10.24 -12.27 6.36
CA LEU A 119 -10.28 -11.84 7.76
C LEU A 119 -8.93 -11.29 8.24
N ALA A 120 -7.83 -11.99 7.91
CA ALA A 120 -6.48 -11.52 8.22
C ALA A 120 -6.17 -10.17 7.55
N LEU A 121 -6.58 -10.00 6.29
CA LEU A 121 -6.44 -8.72 5.59
C LEU A 121 -7.26 -7.61 6.25
N ILE A 122 -8.51 -7.86 6.64
CA ILE A 122 -9.34 -6.85 7.33
C ILE A 122 -8.68 -6.39 8.62
N VAL A 123 -8.19 -7.32 9.45
CA VAL A 123 -7.52 -6.98 10.71
C VAL A 123 -6.24 -6.20 10.45
N SER A 124 -5.41 -6.67 9.50
CA SER A 124 -4.14 -6.01 9.14
C SER A 124 -4.36 -4.60 8.61
N PHE A 125 -5.27 -4.43 7.64
CA PHE A 125 -5.55 -3.11 7.06
C PHE A 125 -6.23 -2.18 8.06
N THR A 126 -7.05 -2.69 8.98
CA THR A 126 -7.61 -1.87 10.06
C THR A 126 -6.49 -1.31 10.94
N ALA A 127 -5.57 -2.17 11.39
CA ALA A 127 -4.41 -1.72 12.18
C ALA A 127 -3.56 -0.70 11.40
N ILE A 128 -3.32 -0.95 10.11
CA ILE A 128 -2.55 -0.03 9.26
C ILE A 128 -3.22 1.34 9.15
N VAL A 129 -4.49 1.36 8.80
CA VAL A 129 -5.26 2.60 8.66
C VAL A 129 -5.31 3.36 9.98
N SER A 130 -5.53 2.68 11.11
CA SER A 130 -5.59 3.33 12.43
C SER A 130 -4.33 4.13 12.78
N TYR A 131 -3.13 3.56 12.57
CA TYR A 131 -1.90 4.29 12.92
C TYR A 131 -1.59 5.41 11.91
N GLN A 132 -2.02 5.28 10.65
CA GLN A 132 -1.93 6.35 9.65
C GLN A 132 -2.80 7.56 10.04
N PHE A 133 -4.02 7.33 10.52
CA PHE A 133 -4.89 8.41 11.03
C PHE A 133 -4.32 9.06 12.29
N ARG A 134 -3.76 8.28 13.22
CA ARG A 134 -3.09 8.83 14.40
C ARG A 134 -1.92 9.74 14.03
N ALA A 135 -1.11 9.32 13.06
CA ALA A 135 -0.01 10.12 12.54
C ALA A 135 -0.50 11.40 11.85
N GLY A 136 -1.55 11.32 11.03
CA GLY A 136 -2.18 12.49 10.42
C GLY A 136 -2.72 13.46 11.46
N GLY A 137 -3.36 12.96 12.52
CA GLY A 137 -3.81 13.77 13.65
C GLY A 137 -2.67 14.46 14.38
N TYR A 138 -1.55 13.76 14.61
CA TYR A 138 -0.34 14.36 15.20
C TYR A 138 0.23 15.50 14.37
N ILE A 139 0.21 15.37 13.03
CA ILE A 139 0.69 16.41 12.11
C ILE A 139 -0.24 17.64 12.10
N LEU A 140 -1.55 17.43 12.26
CA LEU A 140 -2.54 18.51 12.26
C LEU A 140 -2.73 19.16 13.63
N ASN A 141 -2.33 18.48 14.71
CA ASN A 141 -2.35 18.97 16.08
C ASN A 141 -1.10 19.84 16.35
N VAL A 142 -1.06 21.02 15.72
CA VAL A 142 -0.07 22.08 15.94
C VAL A 142 -0.76 23.30 16.52
#